data_AF-A0A961RVQ0-F1
#
_entry.id   AF-A0A961RVQ0-F1
#
_cell.length_a   1.000
_cell.length_b   1.000
_cell.length_c   1.000
_cell.angle_alpha   90.00
_cell.angle_beta   90.00
_cell.angle_gamma   90.00
#
_symmetry.space_group_name_H-M   'P 1'
#
loop_
_entity.id
_entity.type
_entity.pdbx_description
1 polymer ?
#
loop_
_entity_poly.entity_id
_entity_poly.type
_entity_poly.pdbx_seq_one_letter_code
_entity_poly.pdbx_strand_id
1 'polypeptide(L)' 'GKAVYKLNTQWVEVEAGDFMWLRAFCPQACYAGGPGKFRYLLYKDVNRHMKLTR' A
#
# COMPACT_ATOMS: atom_id res chain seq x y z
N GLY A 1 -9.88 10.53 1.29
CA GLY A 1 -8.92 11.30 0.48
C GLY A 1 -8.65 10.54 -0.81
N LYS A 2 -7.96 11.15 -1.78
CA LYS A 2 -7.58 10.51 -3.04
C LYS A 2 -6.07 10.66 -3.27
N ALA A 3 -5.45 9.70 -3.93
CA ALA A 3 -4.04 9.73 -4.30
C ALA A 3 -3.79 8.89 -5.56
N VAL A 4 -2.62 9.08 -6.19
CA VAL A 4 -2.09 8.14 -7.17
C VAL A 4 -1.02 7.31 -6.46
N TYR A 5 -1.24 6.02 -6.35
CA TYR A 5 -0.33 5.10 -5.67
C TYR A 5 0.45 4.28 -6.70
N LYS A 6 1.76 4.19 -6.53
CA LYS A 6 2.60 3.30 -7.33
C LYS A 6 2.60 1.93 -6.67
N LEU A 7 2.04 0.94 -7.36
CA LEU A 7 2.09 -0.47 -7.00
C LEU A 7 2.97 -1.18 -8.02
N ASN A 8 4.15 -1.59 -7.57
CA ASN A 8 5.22 -2.12 -8.43
C ASN A 8 5.67 -1.11 -9.50
N THR A 9 5.35 -1.35 -10.77
CA THR A 9 5.71 -0.47 -11.89
C THR A 9 4.57 0.46 -12.29
N GLN A 10 3.36 0.26 -11.77
CA GLN A 10 2.16 0.92 -12.24
C GLN A 10 1.69 1.99 -11.25
N TRP A 11 1.25 3.12 -11.79
CA TRP A 11 0.55 4.15 -11.05
C TRP A 11 -0.95 3.93 -11.20
N VAL A 12 -1.65 3.82 -10.09
CA VAL A 12 -3.10 3.61 -10.03
C VAL A 12 -3.73 4.68 -9.15
N GLU A 13 -4.88 5.19 -9.58
CA GLU A 13 -5.68 6.09 -8.75
C GLU A 13 -6.36 5.28 -7.64
N VAL A 14 -6.36 5.83 -6.42
CA VAL A 14 -7.01 5.22 -5.26
C VAL A 14 -7.76 6.27 -4.45
N GLU A 15 -8.88 5.88 -3.87
CA GLU A 15 -9.72 6.72 -3.03
C GLU A 15 -10.19 6.04 -1.75
N ALA A 16 -11.02 6.74 -0.96
CA ALA A 16 -11.51 6.20 0.30
C ALA A 16 -12.50 5.05 0.06
N GLY A 17 -12.18 3.87 0.58
CA GLY A 17 -12.97 2.65 0.39
C GLY A 17 -12.22 1.58 -0.40
N ASP A 18 -11.22 1.97 -1.19
CA ASP A 18 -10.39 1.03 -1.94
C ASP A 18 -9.47 0.21 -1.03
N PHE A 19 -9.19 -1.02 -1.45
CA PHE A 19 -8.28 -1.94 -0.76
C PHE A 19 -7.08 -2.29 -1.64
N MET A 20 -5.88 -2.24 -1.06
CA MET A 20 -4.64 -2.61 -1.73
C MET A 20 -4.03 -3.83 -1.03
N TRP A 21 -3.77 -4.88 -1.81
CA TRP A 21 -3.03 -6.05 -1.35
C TRP A 21 -1.62 -6.07 -1.94
N LEU A 22 -0.61 -6.20 -1.08
CA LEU A 22 0.78 -6.12 -1.49
C LEU A 22 1.50 -7.42 -1.17
N ARG A 23 1.92 -8.12 -2.22
CA ARG A 23 2.86 -9.24 -2.08
C ARG A 23 4.22 -8.70 -1.59
N ALA A 24 4.98 -9.55 -0.92
CA ALA A 24 6.34 -9.26 -0.47
C ALA A 24 7.17 -8.60 -1.58
N PHE A 25 7.97 -7.60 -1.19
CA PHE A 25 8.87 -6.82 -2.05
C PHE A 25 8.21 -5.95 -3.12
N CYS A 26 6.88 -5.84 -3.18
CA CYS A 26 6.21 -4.90 -4.09
C CYS A 26 6.68 -3.45 -3.85
N PRO A 27 7.37 -2.80 -4.82
CA PRO A 27 7.74 -1.40 -4.72
C PRO A 27 6.51 -0.50 -4.53
N GLN A 28 6.63 0.47 -3.62
CA GLN A 28 5.55 1.36 -3.22
C GLN A 28 6.01 2.81 -3.26
N ALA A 29 5.19 3.67 -3.85
CA ALA A 29 5.33 5.12 -3.76
C ALA A 29 3.93 5.76 -3.74
N CYS A 30 3.80 6.95 -3.15
CA CYS A 30 2.50 7.61 -3.01
C CYS A 30 2.61 9.06 -3.49
N TYR A 31 1.67 9.48 -4.34
CA TYR A 31 1.48 10.86 -4.73
C TYR A 31 0.09 11.35 -4.27
N ALA A 32 0.06 12.06 -3.16
CA ALA A 32 -1.17 12.62 -2.57
C ALA A 32 -1.36 14.08 -2.99
N GLY A 33 -1.85 14.31 -4.21
CA GLY A 33 -2.09 15.65 -4.77
C GLY A 33 -3.50 16.22 -4.55
N GLY A 34 -4.39 15.48 -3.88
CA GLY A 34 -5.77 15.93 -3.65
C GLY A 34 -5.88 17.07 -2.63
N PRO A 35 -7.02 17.82 -2.61
CA PRO A 35 -7.20 19.01 -1.76
C PRO A 35 -7.31 18.71 -0.26
N GLY A 36 -7.24 17.45 0.16
CA GLY A 36 -7.41 17.03 1.54
C GLY A 36 -6.52 15.84 1.89
N LYS A 37 -6.42 15.54 3.19
CA LYS A 37 -5.54 14.49 3.70
C LYS A 37 -5.87 13.12 3.10
N PHE A 38 -4.87 12.48 2.50
CA PHE A 38 -4.89 11.06 2.16
C PHE A 38 -4.37 10.25 3.35
N ARG A 39 -5.18 9.29 3.81
CA ARG A 39 -4.88 8.41 4.95
C ARG A 39 -5.48 7.04 4.66
N TYR A 40 -4.81 6.00 5.14
CA TYR A 40 -5.22 4.61 4.97
C TYR A 40 -4.87 3.81 6.22
N LEU A 41 -5.64 2.74 6.47
CA LEU A 41 -5.30 1.75 7.49
C LEU A 41 -4.25 0.78 6.92
N LEU A 42 -3.23 0.46 7.71
CA LEU A 42 -2.18 -0.48 7.33
C LEU A 42 -2.09 -1.59 8.38
N TYR A 43 -2.12 -2.83 7.92
CA TYR A 43 -1.85 -4.01 8.73
C TYR A 43 -0.57 -4.70 8.23
N LYS A 44 0.28 -5.14 9.17
CA LYS A 44 1.50 -5.88 8.87
C LYS A 44 1.86 -6.78 10.05
N ASP A 45 2.23 -8.02 9.76
CA ASP A 45 2.83 -8.94 10.71
C ASP A 45 4.31 -8.56 10.99
N VAL A 46 4.68 -8.53 12.27
CA VAL A 46 6.03 -8.16 12.74
C VAL A 46 6.43 -8.99 13.95
N ASN A 47 7.71 -8.97 14.32
CA ASN A 47 8.25 -9.58 15.54
C ASN A 47 8.05 -11.10 15.65
N ARG A 48 8.18 -11.83 14.53
CA ARG A 48 8.15 -13.30 14.46
C ARG A 48 9.21 -13.82 13.47
N HIS A 49 9.69 -15.04 13.66
CA HIS A 49 10.57 -15.69 12.69
C HIS A 49 9.80 -16.04 11.41
N MET A 50 10.50 -16.00 10.27
CA MET A 50 9.94 -16.45 9.00
C MET A 50 9.64 -17.95 9.05
N LYS A 51 8.49 -18.35 8.51
CA LYS A 51 8.13 -19.76 8.38
C LYS A 51 9.04 -20.41 7.34
N LEU A 52 9.84 -21.39 7.75
CA LEU A 52 10.66 -22.22 6.86
C LEU A 52 10.00 -23.60 6.74
N THR A 53 9.97 -24.16 5.54
CA THR A 53 9.57 -25.55 5.34
C THR A 53 10.65 -26.48 5.86
N ARG A 54 10.26 -27.67 6.34
CA ARG A 54 11.20 -28.74 6.70
C ARG A 54 11.71 -29.46 5.45
#